data_AF-A0AAV8Z5V0-F1
#
_entry.id   AF-A0AAV8Z5V0-F1
#
_cell.length_a   1.000
_cell.length_b   1.000
_cell.length_c   1.000
_cell.angle_alpha   90.00
_cell.angle_beta   90.00
_cell.angle_gamma   90.00
#
_symmetry.space_group_name_H-M   'P 1'
#
loop_
_entity.id
_entity.type
_entity.pdbx_description
1 polymer ?
#
loop_
_entity_poly.entity_id
_entity_poly.type
_entity_poly.pdbx_seq_one_letter_code
_entity_poly.pdbx_strand_id
1 'polypeptide(L)'
;MYKNGVINGMLLGMENYLQKHRQGSEAVIVNISSIAGISPFSVFPIYCGTKAAVLAMTRSWGTPQHYERTHIRIIGICPGVTDTPLISEMSGRNLGAGYQKILDATPVRTQE
;
A
#
# COMPACT_ATOMS: atom_id res chain seq x y z
N MET A 1 -18.11 -8.14 -7.25
CA MET A 1 -16.94 -7.25 -7.31
C MET A 1 -16.47 -7.04 -5.87
N TYR A 2 -15.26 -7.47 -5.52
CA TYR A 2 -14.75 -7.53 -4.14
C TYR A 2 -14.82 -6.15 -3.46
N LYS A 3 -15.76 -5.99 -2.51
CA LYS A 3 -16.04 -4.70 -1.84
C LYS A 3 -15.12 -4.41 -0.64
N ASN A 4 -14.14 -5.25 -0.33
CA ASN A 4 -13.29 -5.10 0.86
C ASN A 4 -11.80 -5.13 0.47
N GLY A 5 -11.04 -4.09 0.81
CA GLY A 5 -9.59 -4.02 0.53
C GLY A 5 -9.02 -2.61 0.57
N VAL A 6 -7.69 -2.50 0.50
CA VAL A 6 -6.97 -1.21 0.61
C VAL A 6 -7.40 -0.18 -0.43
N ILE A 7 -7.68 -0.63 -1.66
CA ILE A 7 -8.09 0.23 -2.78
C ILE A 7 -9.44 0.90 -2.47
N ASN A 8 -10.40 0.15 -1.93
CA ASN A 8 -11.67 0.72 -1.50
C ASN A 8 -11.48 1.66 -0.30
N GLY A 9 -10.55 1.36 0.60
CA GLY A 9 -10.18 2.27 1.69
C GLY A 9 -9.67 3.63 1.18
N MET A 10 -8.83 3.61 0.14
CA MET A 10 -8.35 4.82 -0.52
C MET A 10 -9.50 5.63 -1.13
N LEU A 11 -10.45 4.97 -1.80
CA LEU A 11 -11.64 5.63 -2.37
C LEU A 11 -12.53 6.22 -1.27
N LEU A 12 -12.79 5.48 -0.19
CA LEU A 12 -13.59 5.97 0.94
C LEU A 12 -12.95 7.20 1.60
N GLY A 13 -11.62 7.22 1.74
CA GLY A 13 -10.90 8.39 2.25
C GLY A 13 -11.10 9.62 1.37
N MET A 14 -10.90 9.46 0.06
CA MET A 14 -10.98 10.53 -0.92
C MET A 14 -12.41 11.05 -1.15
N GLU A 15 -13.35 10.14 -1.41
CA GLU A 15 -14.68 10.47 -1.92
C GLU A 15 -15.73 10.62 -0.81
N ASN A 16 -15.50 10.03 0.37
CA ASN A 16 -16.50 10.04 1.44
C ASN A 16 -16.02 10.82 2.66
N TYR A 17 -14.82 10.50 3.17
CA TYR A 17 -14.34 11.08 4.42
C TYR A 17 -13.97 12.55 4.25
N LEU A 18 -13.10 12.88 3.29
CA LEU A 18 -12.66 14.27 3.10
C LEU A 18 -13.79 15.20 2.68
N GLN A 19 -14.76 14.72 1.88
CA GLN A 19 -15.91 15.53 1.48
C GLN A 19 -16.76 15.98 2.68
N LYS A 20 -16.82 15.15 3.74
CA LYS A 20 -17.65 15.42 4.93
C LYS A 20 -16.90 16.09 6.07
N HIS A 21 -15.59 15.85 6.17
CA HIS A 21 -14.83 16.15 7.39
C HIS A 21 -13.63 17.08 7.19
N ARG A 22 -13.30 17.49 5.96
CA ARG A 22 -12.21 18.48 5.77
C ARG A 22 -12.63 19.83 6.35
N GLN A 23 -11.71 20.45 7.08
CA GLN A 23 -11.95 21.75 7.75
C GLN A 23 -11.40 22.95 6.96
N GLY A 24 -10.68 22.71 5.87
CA GLY A 24 -10.06 23.73 5.03
C GLY A 24 -10.29 23.50 3.54
N SER A 25 -9.83 24.46 2.73
CA SER A 25 -9.88 24.39 1.26
C SER A 25 -8.97 23.31 0.70
N GLU A 26 -7.92 22.92 1.43
CA GLU A 26 -6.97 21.90 1.03
C GLU A 26 -6.94 20.71 1.98
N ALA A 27 -6.50 19.56 1.47
CA ALA A 27 -6.23 18.38 2.28
C ALA A 27 -5.00 17.61 1.79
N VAL A 28 -4.50 16.69 2.62
CA VAL A 28 -3.41 15.77 2.27
C VAL A 28 -3.83 14.34 2.57
N ILE A 29 -3.66 13.43 1.62
CA ILE A 29 -3.76 11.98 1.84
C ILE A 29 -2.37 11.38 1.75
N VAL A 30 -2.01 10.58 2.76
CA VAL A 30 -0.78 9.78 2.77
C VAL A 30 -1.14 8.31 2.60
N ASN A 31 -0.79 7.73 1.46
CA ASN A 31 -1.00 6.31 1.18
C ASN A 31 0.24 5.50 1.55
N ILE A 32 0.05 4.47 2.37
CA ILE A 32 1.12 3.56 2.78
C ILE A 32 1.18 2.38 1.82
N SER A 33 2.16 2.41 0.92
CA SER A 33 2.51 1.27 0.06
C SER A 33 3.56 0.38 0.75
N SER A 34 4.59 -0.08 0.02
CA SER A 34 5.69 -0.93 0.46
C SER A 34 6.75 -0.98 -0.65
N ILE A 35 8.00 -1.28 -0.31
CA ILE A 35 9.01 -1.70 -1.31
C ILE A 35 8.52 -2.88 -2.17
N ALA A 36 7.62 -3.72 -1.64
CA ALA A 36 7.00 -4.82 -2.37
C ALA A 36 6.06 -4.35 -3.51
N GLY A 37 5.64 -3.08 -3.50
CA GLY A 37 4.92 -2.48 -4.62
C GLY A 37 5.83 -2.01 -5.77
N ILE A 38 7.15 -2.01 -5.55
CA ILE A 38 8.18 -1.59 -6.52
C ILE A 38 8.97 -2.80 -7.02
N SER A 39 9.44 -3.63 -6.07
CA SER A 39 10.23 -4.83 -6.35
C SER A 39 9.44 -6.09 -5.96
N PRO A 40 9.43 -7.13 -6.80
CA PRO A 40 8.65 -8.33 -6.53
C PRO A 40 9.25 -9.16 -5.39
N PHE A 41 8.38 -9.68 -4.53
CA PHE A 41 8.70 -10.71 -3.55
C PHE A 41 7.91 -11.96 -3.91
N SER A 42 8.62 -13.00 -4.36
CA SER A 42 8.03 -14.25 -4.86
C SER A 42 7.07 -14.90 -3.86
N VAL A 43 7.38 -14.81 -2.57
CA VAL A 43 6.60 -15.39 -1.47
C VAL A 43 5.25 -14.69 -1.20
N PHE A 44 5.07 -13.45 -1.65
CA PHE A 44 3.88 -12.65 -1.35
C PHE A 44 3.32 -11.93 -2.59
N PRO A 45 2.92 -12.64 -3.67
CA PRO A 45 2.54 -12.00 -4.93
C PRO A 45 1.25 -11.18 -4.82
N ILE A 46 0.28 -11.61 -4.01
CA ILE A 46 -0.96 -10.84 -3.77
C ILE A 46 -0.65 -9.52 -3.05
N TYR A 47 0.23 -9.56 -2.05
CA TYR A 47 0.66 -8.36 -1.33
C TYR A 47 1.40 -7.40 -2.27
N CYS A 48 2.34 -7.92 -3.07
CA CYS A 48 3.06 -7.13 -4.07
C CYS A 48 2.11 -6.46 -5.06
N GLY A 49 1.19 -7.22 -5.67
CA GLY A 49 0.19 -6.67 -6.60
C GLY A 49 -0.70 -5.61 -5.96
N THR A 50 -1.12 -5.84 -4.71
CA THR A 50 -1.93 -4.89 -3.95
C THR A 50 -1.16 -3.59 -3.67
N LYS A 51 0.11 -3.67 -3.25
CA LYS A 51 0.96 -2.50 -2.96
C LYS A 51 1.38 -1.76 -4.23
N ALA A 52 1.56 -2.47 -5.34
CA ALA A 52 1.74 -1.88 -6.66
C ALA A 52 0.49 -1.10 -7.10
N ALA A 53 -0.72 -1.62 -6.85
CA ALA A 53 -1.96 -0.91 -7.14
C ALA A 53 -2.11 0.38 -6.31
N VAL A 54 -1.73 0.35 -5.02
CA VAL A 54 -1.67 1.57 -4.17
C VAL A 54 -0.73 2.62 -4.77
N LEU A 55 0.43 2.20 -5.28
CA LEU A 55 1.39 3.11 -5.92
C LEU A 55 0.87 3.69 -7.23
N ALA A 56 0.26 2.85 -8.08
CA ALA A 56 -0.33 3.28 -9.33
C ALA A 56 -1.41 4.35 -9.07
N MET A 57 -2.34 4.08 -8.15
CA MET A 57 -3.37 5.05 -7.77
C MET A 57 -2.79 6.33 -7.17
N THR A 58 -1.79 6.21 -6.30
CA THR A 58 -1.13 7.37 -5.70
C THR A 58 -0.51 8.26 -6.76
N ARG A 59 0.17 7.68 -7.76
CA ARG A 59 0.75 8.45 -8.88
C ARG A 59 -0.33 9.08 -9.76
N SER A 60 -1.41 8.35 -10.06
CA SER A 60 -2.52 8.87 -10.86
C SER A 60 -3.22 10.06 -10.18
N TRP A 61 -3.45 9.99 -8.87
CA TRP A 61 -4.03 11.10 -8.10
C TRP A 61 -3.02 12.17 -7.69
N GLY A 62 -1.73 11.88 -7.74
CA GLY A 62 -0.66 12.86 -7.47
C GLY A 62 -0.39 13.82 -8.64
N THR A 63 -1.15 13.73 -9.72
CA THR A 63 -0.98 14.61 -10.89
C THR A 63 -1.44 16.04 -10.58
N PRO A 64 -0.82 17.07 -11.21
CA PRO A 64 -1.24 18.46 -11.04
C PRO A 64 -2.73 18.68 -11.34
N GLN A 65 -3.24 18.05 -12.39
CA GLN A 65 -4.65 18.16 -12.82
C GLN A 65 -5.61 17.61 -11.76
N HIS A 66 -5.21 16.56 -11.02
CA HIS A 66 -6.02 16.05 -9.92
C HIS A 66 -6.06 17.07 -8.78
N TYR A 67 -4.90 17.61 -8.40
CA TYR A 67 -4.81 18.60 -7.33
C TYR A 67 -5.54 19.91 -7.67
N GLU A 68 -5.43 20.42 -8.90
CA GLU A 68 -6.18 21.61 -9.35
C GLU A 68 -7.71 21.43 -9.22
N ARG A 69 -8.21 20.19 -9.42
CA ARG A 69 -9.64 19.88 -9.32
C ARG A 69 -10.11 19.67 -7.88
N THR A 70 -9.28 19.09 -7.03
CA THR A 70 -9.71 18.60 -5.71
C THR A 70 -9.16 19.42 -4.54
N HIS A 71 -8.05 20.12 -4.74
CA HIS A 71 -7.18 20.71 -3.73
C HIS A 71 -6.67 19.68 -2.71
N ILE A 72 -6.48 18.43 -3.14
CA ILE A 72 -5.98 17.34 -2.29
C ILE A 72 -4.60 16.91 -2.79
N ARG A 73 -3.59 17.04 -1.94
CA ARG A 73 -2.24 16.54 -2.21
C ARG A 73 -2.15 15.08 -1.83
N ILE A 74 -1.56 14.25 -2.69
CA ILE A 74 -1.41 12.81 -2.46
C ILE A 74 0.05 12.47 -2.34
N ILE A 75 0.42 11.80 -1.23
CA ILE A 75 1.78 11.37 -0.95
C ILE A 75 1.77 9.85 -0.77
N GLY A 76 2.72 9.16 -1.39
CA GLY A 76 2.92 7.73 -1.24
C GLY A 76 4.21 7.43 -0.48
N ILE A 77 4.14 6.57 0.54
CA ILE A 77 5.32 6.11 1.28
C ILE A 77 5.51 4.61 1.03
N CYS A 78 6.75 4.17 0.79
CA CYS A 78 7.10 2.77 0.55
C CYS A 78 8.05 2.26 1.64
N PRO A 79 7.55 1.83 2.80
CA PRO A 79 8.40 1.27 3.84
C PRO A 79 9.10 -0.01 3.39
N GLY A 80 10.34 -0.17 3.86
CA GLY A 80 11.07 -1.43 3.82
C GLY A 80 10.62 -2.38 4.93
N VAL A 81 11.47 -3.36 5.26
CA VAL A 81 11.24 -4.20 6.44
C VAL A 81 11.20 -3.29 7.66
N THR A 82 10.07 -3.32 8.38
CA THR A 82 9.81 -2.44 9.51
C THR A 82 9.38 -3.30 10.69
N ASP A 83 9.96 -3.08 11.86
CA ASP A 83 9.64 -3.82 13.09
C ASP A 83 8.20 -3.53 13.53
N THR A 84 7.30 -4.43 13.13
CA THR A 84 5.86 -4.34 13.34
C THR A 84 5.29 -5.77 13.38
N PRO A 85 4.09 -5.98 13.95
CA PRO A 85 3.44 -7.29 13.96
C PRO A 85 3.27 -7.93 12.56
N LEU A 86 3.25 -7.11 11.50
CA LEU A 86 3.20 -7.60 10.12
C LEU A 86 4.36 -8.55 9.78
N ILE A 87 5.54 -8.31 10.34
CA ILE A 87 6.74 -9.13 10.11
C ILE A 87 6.69 -10.39 10.98
N SER A 88 6.39 -10.27 12.28
CA SER A 88 6.33 -11.43 13.18
C SER A 88 5.22 -12.42 12.79
N GLU A 89 4.16 -11.96 12.13
CA GLU A 89 3.01 -12.78 11.72
C GLU A 89 3.04 -13.19 10.24
N MET A 90 4.17 -13.01 9.53
CA MET A 90 4.23 -13.29 8.09
C MET A 90 4.17 -14.79 7.76
N SER A 91 4.64 -15.65 8.68
CA SER A 91 4.70 -17.09 8.46
C SER A 91 3.30 -17.68 8.31
N GLY A 92 3.12 -18.54 7.31
CA GLY A 92 1.82 -19.13 6.99
C GLY A 92 0.82 -18.21 6.26
N ARG A 93 1.18 -16.95 5.96
CA ARG A 93 0.34 -16.01 5.19
C ARG A 93 0.67 -15.91 3.70
N ASN A 94 1.50 -16.82 3.19
CA ASN A 94 1.80 -16.95 1.76
C ASN A 94 0.79 -17.88 1.05
N LEU A 95 1.02 -18.18 -0.23
CA LEU A 95 0.12 -19.03 -1.04
C LEU A 95 0.28 -20.55 -0.80
N GLY A 96 0.81 -20.96 0.36
CA GLY A 96 0.89 -22.35 0.78
C GLY A 96 2.31 -22.91 0.88
N ALA A 97 2.41 -24.21 1.19
CA ALA A 97 3.67 -24.85 1.59
C ALA A 97 4.84 -24.67 0.60
N GLY A 98 4.58 -24.57 -0.70
CA GLY A 98 5.62 -24.31 -1.70
C GLY A 98 6.30 -22.94 -1.50
N TYR A 99 5.50 -21.90 -1.24
CA TYR A 99 6.03 -20.56 -0.96
C TYR A 99 6.62 -20.45 0.44
N GLN A 100 6.08 -21.20 1.42
CA GLN A 100 6.67 -21.26 2.75
C GLN A 100 8.10 -21.80 2.72
N LYS A 101 8.37 -22.87 1.96
CA LYS A 101 9.73 -23.39 1.78
C LYS A 101 10.69 -22.36 1.19
N ILE A 102 10.23 -21.53 0.26
CA ILE A 102 11.04 -20.45 -0.32
C ILE A 102 11.33 -19.38 0.74
N LEU A 103 10.33 -19.01 1.55
CA LEU A 103 10.50 -18.05 2.64
C LEU A 103 11.52 -18.55 3.66
N ASP A 104 11.41 -19.81 4.09
CA ASP A 104 12.31 -20.43 5.07
C ASP A 104 13.75 -20.56 4.54
N ALA A 105 13.90 -20.73 3.23
CA ALA A 105 15.21 -20.81 2.56
C ALA A 105 15.83 -19.44 2.24
N THR A 106 15.07 -18.34 2.34
CA THR A 106 15.57 -17.00 2.03
C THR A 106 16.14 -16.36 3.29
N PRO A 107 17.46 -16.10 3.36
CA PRO A 107 18.01 -15.38 4.50
C PRO A 107 17.42 -13.96 4.54
N VAL A 108 16.73 -13.61 5.63
CA VAL A 108 16.24 -12.26 5.87
C VAL A 108 17.46 -11.37 6.07
N ARG A 109 17.84 -10.58 5.05
CA ARG A 109 18.78 -9.48 5.26
C ARG A 109 18.08 -8.44 6.11
N THR A 110 18.36 -8.45 7.41
CA THR A 110 18.20 -7.27 8.26
C THR A 110 19.12 -6.19 7.68
N GLN A 111 18.54 -5.07 7.26
CA GLN A 111 19.34 -3.88 6.96
C GLN A 111 19.89 -3.39 8.30
N GLU A 112 21.19 -3.56 8.52
CA GLU A 112 21.95 -2.76 9.48
C GLU A 112 22.13 -1.34 8.94
#